data_AF-A0A1M5LIA3-F1
#
_entry.id   AF-A0A1M5LIA3-F1
#
_cell.length_a   1.000
_cell.length_b   1.000
_cell.length_c   1.000
_cell.angle_alpha   90.00
_cell.angle_beta   90.00
_cell.angle_gamma   90.00
#
_symmetry.space_group_name_H-M   'P 1'
#
loop_
_entity.id
_entity.type
_entity.pdbx_description
1 polymer ?
#
loop_
_entity_poly.entity_id
_entity_poly.type
_entity_poly.pdbx_seq_one_letter_code
_entity_poly.pdbx_strand_id
1 'polypeptide(L)' 'MNFLIYSERLAYLHDLAVKGGLRSPEQLCAKFECSERTIRRMIHHLRQRGVHIEYDKKRKKYIVSN' A
#
# COMPACT_ATOMS: atom_id res chain seq x y z
N MET A 1 -9.51 -12.77 7.30
CA MET A 1 -9.61 -11.53 6.48
C MET A 1 -10.78 -11.70 5.54
N ASN A 2 -11.89 -10.99 5.76
CA ASN A 2 -13.02 -11.04 4.85
C ASN A 2 -12.71 -10.21 3.59
N PHE A 3 -13.28 -10.63 2.46
CA PHE A 3 -13.09 -9.97 1.16
C PHE A 3 -13.45 -8.48 1.20
N LEU A 4 -14.53 -8.13 1.91
CA LEU A 4 -14.98 -6.74 2.07
C LEU A 4 -13.89 -5.87 2.71
N ILE A 5 -13.34 -6.30 3.84
CA ILE A 5 -12.27 -5.62 4.58
C ILE A 5 -11.02 -5.47 3.70
N TYR A 6 -10.70 -6.48 2.89
CA TYR A 6 -9.57 -6.40 1.97
C TYR A 6 -9.77 -5.32 0.89
N SER A 7 -10.96 -5.27 0.30
CA SER A 7 -11.29 -4.31 -0.76
C SER A 7 -11.29 -2.85 -0.25
N GLU A 8 -11.83 -2.61 0.95
CA GLU A 8 -11.82 -1.29 1.59
C GLU A 8 -10.39 -0.82 1.89
N ARG A 9 -9.55 -1.71 2.42
CA ARG A 9 -8.14 -1.42 2.69
C ARG A 9 -7.36 -1.11 1.42
N LEU A 10 -7.65 -1.83 0.33
CA LEU A 10 -7.03 -1.58 -0.97
C LEU A 10 -7.45 -0.21 -1.53
N ALA A 11 -8.72 0.16 -1.43
CA ALA A 11 -9.22 1.47 -1.82
C ALA A 11 -8.59 2.59 -0.97
N TYR A 12 -8.48 2.39 0.34
CA TYR A 12 -7.83 3.33 1.24
C TYR A 12 -6.33 3.48 0.94
N LEU A 13 -5.63 2.37 0.63
CA LEU A 13 -4.23 2.39 0.25
C LEU A 13 -4.01 3.13 -1.09
N HIS A 14 -4.94 2.98 -2.04
CA HIS A 14 -4.95 3.74 -3.28
C HIS A 14 -5.12 5.24 -3.03
N ASP A 15 -6.08 5.63 -2.19
CA ASP A 15 -6.29 7.04 -1.82
C ASP A 15 -5.05 7.65 -1.14
N LEU A 16 -4.40 6.90 -0.24
CA LEU A 16 -3.11 7.30 0.35
C LEU A 16 -2.00 7.44 -0.70
N ALA A 17 -1.98 6.55 -1.69
CA ALA A 17 -1.01 6.61 -2.78
C ALA A 17 -1.20 7.91 -3.60
N VAL A 18 -2.42 8.19 -4.03
CA VAL A 18 -2.77 9.41 -4.79
C VAL A 18 -2.46 10.68 -3.99
N LYS A 19 -2.71 10.68 -2.68
CA LYS A 19 -2.41 11.82 -1.79
C LYS A 19 -0.92 11.97 -1.45
N GLY A 20 -0.03 11.11 -1.97
CA GLY A 20 1.40 11.11 -1.64
C GLY A 20 1.71 10.73 -0.18
N GLY A 21 0.74 10.14 0.52
CA GLY A 21 0.81 9.78 1.94
C GLY A 21 1.28 8.35 2.20
N LEU A 22 1.83 7.66 1.19
CA LEU A 22 2.36 6.32 1.35
C LEU A 22 3.52 6.29 2.35
N ARG A 23 3.35 5.43 3.36
CA ARG A 23 4.24 5.29 4.52
C ARG A 23 5.22 4.12 4.37
N SER A 24 6.01 3.83 5.40
CA SER A 24 6.82 2.62 5.43
C SER A 24 5.96 1.36 5.45
N PRO A 25 6.47 0.21 4.97
CA PRO A 25 5.79 -1.07 5.09
C PRO A 25 5.38 -1.36 6.54
N GLU A 26 6.24 -1.09 7.52
CA GLU A 26 5.90 -1.37 8.93
C GLU A 26 4.74 -0.50 9.43
N GLN A 27 4.70 0.78 9.04
CA GLN A 27 3.61 1.68 9.40
C GLN A 27 2.28 1.26 8.75
N LEU A 28 2.32 0.75 7.52
CA LEU A 28 1.14 0.19 6.85
C LEU A 28 0.70 -1.11 7.54
N CYS A 29 1.64 -1.99 7.90
CA CYS A 29 1.35 -3.21 8.67
C CYS A 29 0.66 -2.89 10.00
N ALA A 30 1.16 -1.91 10.74
CA ALA A 30 0.57 -1.48 12.01
C ALA A 30 -0.82 -0.86 11.80
N LYS A 31 -0.99 -0.01 10.78
CA LYS A 31 -2.26 0.66 10.50
C LYS A 31 -3.37 -0.30 10.04
N PHE A 32 -3.00 -1.30 9.24
CA PHE A 32 -3.94 -2.29 8.74
C PHE A 32 -3.99 -3.55 9.60
N GLU A 33 -3.22 -3.60 10.70
CA GLU A 33 -3.09 -4.76 11.58
C GLU A 33 -2.90 -6.05 10.78
N CYS A 34 -1.96 -6.03 9.83
CA CYS A 34 -1.74 -7.15 8.93
C CYS A 34 -0.26 -7.39 8.66
N SER A 35 0.02 -8.58 8.13
CA SER A 35 1.39 -8.96 7.79
C SER A 35 1.92 -8.15 6.61
N GLU A 36 3.24 -7.96 6.59
CA GLU A 36 3.93 -7.27 5.50
C GLU A 36 3.69 -7.95 4.15
N ARG A 37 3.56 -9.29 4.15
CA ARG A 37 3.15 -10.05 2.97
C ARG A 37 1.83 -9.57 2.40
N THR A 38 0.87 -9.22 3.26
CA THR A 38 -0.45 -8.72 2.85
C THR A 38 -0.35 -7.32 2.26
N ILE A 39 0.42 -6.43 2.87
CA ILE A 39 0.70 -5.09 2.32
C ILE A 39 1.37 -5.20 0.96
N ARG A 40 2.41 -6.02 0.83
CA ARG A 40 3.10 -6.24 -0.46
C ARG A 40 2.17 -6.77 -1.54
N ARG A 41 1.22 -7.66 -1.19
CA ARG A 41 0.15 -8.12 -2.10
C ARG A 41 -0.79 -6.98 -2.51
N MET A 42 -1.23 -6.16 -1.57
CA MET A 42 -2.08 -5.00 -1.86
C MET A 42 -1.37 -4.02 -2.80
N ILE A 43 -0.11 -3.69 -2.53
CA ILE A 43 0.73 -2.83 -3.39
C ILE A 43 0.89 -3.47 -4.79
N HIS A 44 1.10 -4.78 -4.87
CA HIS A 44 1.18 -5.49 -6.15
C HIS A 44 -0.12 -5.37 -6.95
N HIS A 45 -1.28 -5.53 -6.32
CA HIS A 45 -2.56 -5.33 -7.00
C HIS A 45 -2.78 -3.88 -7.44
N LEU A 46 -2.33 -2.89 -6.67
CA LEU A 46 -2.37 -1.49 -7.10
C LEU A 46 -1.49 -1.25 -8.32
N ARG A 47 -0.30 -1.87 -8.38
CA ARG A 47 0.57 -1.82 -9.57
C ARG A 47 -0.10 -2.43 -10.80
N GLN A 48 -0.77 -3.58 -10.65
CA GLN A 48 -1.53 -4.19 -11.74
C GLN A 48 -2.71 -3.32 -12.23
N ARG A 49 -3.24 -2.44 -11.37
CA ARG A 49 -4.29 -1.47 -11.72
C ARG A 49 -3.74 -0.19 -12.36
N GLY A 50 -2.43 -0.10 -12.59
CA GLY A 50 -1.78 1.06 -13.22
C GLY A 50 -1.23 2.09 -12.24
N VAL A 51 -1.23 1.81 -10.93
CA VAL A 51 -0.61 2.73 -9.94
C VAL A 51 0.87 2.42 -9.83
N HIS A 52 1.72 3.35 -10.27
CA HIS A 52 3.18 3.20 -10.25
C HIS A 52 3.74 3.43 -8.83
N ILE A 53 3.59 2.43 -7.96
CA ILE A 53 4.11 2.47 -6.59
C ILE A 53 5.50 1.85 -6.54
N GLU A 54 6.52 2.62 -6.17
CA GLU A 54 7.88 2.15 -5.97
C GLU A 54 8.26 2.14 -4.49
N TYR A 55 9.25 1.33 -4.12
CA TYR A 55 9.79 1.32 -2.77
C TYR A 55 11.12 2.07 -2.76
N ASP A 56 11.15 3.21 -2.08
CA ASP A 56 12.36 3.98 -1.86
C ASP A 56 13.13 3.37 -0.67
N LYS A 57 14.25 2.72 -0.98
CA LYS A 57 15.14 2.11 0.03
C LYS A 57 15.82 3.16 0.93
N LYS A 58 16.12 4.35 0.41
CA LYS A 58 16.79 5.41 1.17
C LYS A 58 15.86 5.99 2.22
N ARG A 59 14.59 6.18 1.85
CA ARG A 59 13.55 6.72 2.74
C ARG A 59 12.75 5.63 3.47
N LYS A 60 13.01 4.35 3.18
CA LYS A 60 12.28 3.17 3.70
C LYS A 60 10.76 3.29 3.56
N LYS A 61 10.28 3.87 2.47
CA LYS A 61 8.85 4.13 2.27
C LYS A 61 8.41 3.88 0.84
N TYR A 62 7.13 3.65 0.66
CA TYR A 62 6.55 3.61 -0.67
C TYR A 62 6.36 5.03 -1.21
N ILE A 63 6.66 5.21 -2.49
CA ILE A 63 6.45 6.45 -3.23
C ILE A 63 5.61 6.14 -4.46
N VAL A 64 4.69 7.04 -4.81
CA VAL A 64 4.04 6.98 -6.12
C VAL A 64 4.91 7.76 -7.08
N SER A 65 5.39 7.07 -8.12
CA SER A 65 5.92 7.71 -9.31
C SER A 65 4.73 7.89 -10.25
N ASN A 66 4.57 9.08 -10.84
CA ASN A 66 3.54 9.34 -11.84
C ASN A 66 4.19 9.45 -13.22
#